data_AF-A0A1X7SVH9-F1
#
_entry.id   AF-A0A1X7SVH9-F1
#
_cell.length_a   1.000
_cell.length_b   1.000
_cell.length_c   1.000
_cell.angle_alpha   90.00
_cell.angle_beta   90.00
_cell.angle_gamma   90.00
#
_symmetry.space_group_name_H-M   'P 1'
#
loop_
_entity.id
_entity.type
_entity.pdbx_description
1 polymer ?
#
loop_
_entity_poly.entity_id
_entity_poly.type
_entity_poly.pdbx_seq_one_letter_code
_entity_poly.pdbx_strand_id
1 'polypeptide(L)'
;MIDILFFKPKKTTSQTIVKQHEEAKLAQTKIVDEVPKMSRQHILSYFLHDSCPNAVIFTTLSGFGEQDENIQENDILNDDSDPDLPLPLCELYDPKYSLFEESELTKLVSDTFISLNVTPSASTFLESSMRQQTNSTTWFCYRKGLITASHFREVLYHKWKPYHKSIISAIMQYNPVNPSVPALKWGRDHEEIARDEYFVWAEDNHDNLSIKNSGLVINPAFPYLGATPDGVVTCDHCGVGLVEIKCPYKYKDLNPTASEALLDKNYCLKDSAGVISLSTNHTYYHQIQAQMSICDVSYCDFICWTEVTFFCERITRQQDYLSLNSELLVYLLPKLLTHKLLTSLQDNSLSQSSSKEKPVNSAKGKAAKSTRGSLSRSISGKAASTPASKGTRKLTSKGKSSTSTKGKLSSKNSFHDPML
;
A
#
# COMPACT_ATOMS: atom_id res chain seq x y z
N MET A 1 29.13 22.15 6.76
CA MET A 1 28.06 23.01 7.30
C MET A 1 27.17 23.42 6.13
N ILE A 2 26.06 22.71 5.93
CA ILE A 2 25.00 23.11 4.99
C ILE A 2 23.72 23.11 5.82
N ASP A 3 23.34 24.31 6.26
CA ASP A 3 22.02 24.58 6.83
C ASP A 3 20.97 24.48 5.72
N ILE A 4 20.05 23.54 5.86
CA ILE A 4 18.83 23.48 5.04
C ILE A 4 17.65 23.81 5.96
N LEU A 5 17.24 25.08 5.87
CA LEU A 5 16.07 25.64 6.54
C LEU A 5 14.78 24.98 6.00
N PHE A 6 14.18 24.09 6.79
CA PHE A 6 12.84 23.55 6.54
C PHE A 6 11.76 24.57 6.90
N PHE A 7 11.13 25.16 5.88
CA PHE A 7 10.00 26.08 6.04
C PHE A 7 8.85 25.45 6.84
N LYS A 8 8.37 26.21 7.83
CA LYS A 8 7.33 25.85 8.80
C LYS A 8 5.93 26.23 8.28
N PRO A 9 5.01 25.28 8.25
CA PRO A 9 3.58 25.50 8.39
C PRO A 9 3.21 25.24 9.86
N LYS A 10 2.73 26.24 10.61
CA LYS A 10 2.43 26.22 12.08
C LYS A 10 2.71 24.86 12.79
N LYS A 11 4.01 24.54 13.00
CA LYS A 11 4.50 23.20 13.38
C LYS A 11 4.11 22.75 14.78
N THR A 12 3.62 23.65 15.64
CA THR A 12 3.45 23.37 17.07
C THR A 12 2.31 22.40 17.34
N THR A 13 1.14 22.58 16.74
CA THR A 13 -0.05 21.78 17.10
C THR A 13 0.08 20.32 16.67
N SER A 14 0.49 20.04 15.43
CA SER A 14 0.67 18.65 14.97
C SER A 14 1.76 17.93 15.74
N GLN A 15 2.90 18.59 16.03
CA GLN A 15 3.96 17.97 16.82
C GLN A 15 3.53 17.69 18.26
N THR A 16 2.73 18.59 18.85
CA THR A 16 2.15 18.37 20.19
C THR A 16 1.18 17.20 20.21
N ILE A 17 0.24 17.12 19.27
CA ILE A 17 -0.73 16.00 19.18
C ILE A 17 -0.01 14.66 19.08
N VAL A 18 1.07 14.62 18.31
CA VAL A 18 1.85 13.40 18.05
C VAL A 18 2.61 12.97 19.29
N LYS A 19 3.28 13.91 19.95
CA LYS A 19 3.96 13.66 21.22
C LYS A 19 2.98 13.19 22.30
N GLN A 20 1.80 13.81 22.37
CA GLN A 20 0.74 13.40 23.30
C GLN A 20 0.24 11.98 23.02
N HIS A 21 0.13 11.59 21.75
CA HIS A 21 -0.23 10.22 21.38
C HIS A 21 0.85 9.21 21.78
N GLU A 22 2.12 9.50 21.50
CA GLU A 22 3.24 8.64 21.92
C GLU A 22 3.30 8.49 23.45
N GLU A 23 3.06 9.57 24.19
CA GLU A 23 2.97 9.55 25.65
C GLU A 23 1.73 8.77 26.15
N ALA A 24 0.57 8.96 25.52
CA ALA A 24 -0.66 8.23 25.84
C ALA A 24 -0.51 6.72 25.60
N LYS A 25 0.16 6.31 24.53
CA LYS A 25 0.50 4.89 24.28
C LYS A 25 1.37 4.30 25.39
N LEU A 26 2.41 5.03 25.81
CA LEU A 26 3.31 4.61 26.88
C LEU A 26 2.56 4.47 28.23
N ALA A 27 1.51 5.27 28.43
CA ALA A 27 0.65 5.20 29.61
C ALA A 27 -0.40 4.07 29.53
N GLN A 28 -0.99 3.84 28.35
CA GLN A 28 -2.00 2.78 28.12
C GLN A 28 -1.45 1.37 28.22
N THR A 29 -0.13 1.17 28.16
CA THR A 29 0.49 -0.15 28.41
C THR A 29 0.26 -0.66 29.86
N LYS A 30 -0.42 0.13 30.71
CA LYS A 30 -0.71 -0.18 32.12
C LYS A 30 -2.20 -0.29 32.47
N ILE A 31 -3.13 -0.01 31.56
CA ILE A 31 -4.59 -0.07 31.81
C ILE A 31 -5.30 -0.61 30.57
N VAL A 32 -6.01 -1.73 30.72
CA VAL A 32 -6.87 -2.29 29.66
C VAL A 32 -8.22 -1.56 29.73
N ASP A 33 -8.31 -0.38 29.12
CA ASP A 33 -9.62 0.26 28.89
C ASP A 33 -10.37 -0.44 27.75
N GLU A 34 -11.69 -0.39 27.76
CA GLU A 34 -12.55 -0.90 26.67
C GLU A 34 -12.20 -0.19 25.34
N VAL A 35 -11.53 -0.92 24.44
CA VAL A 35 -11.20 -0.43 23.09
C VAL A 35 -12.46 -0.38 22.24
N PRO A 36 -12.68 0.66 21.40
CA PRO A 36 -13.81 0.69 20.48
C PRO A 36 -13.82 -0.53 19.52
N LYS A 37 -14.85 -1.36 19.63
CA LYS A 37 -15.08 -2.54 18.79
C LYS A 37 -16.28 -2.36 17.88
N MET A 38 -16.34 -3.16 16.82
CA MET A 38 -17.56 -3.26 16.02
C MET A 38 -18.71 -3.83 16.86
N SER A 39 -19.92 -3.29 16.69
CA SER A 39 -21.12 -3.88 17.30
C SER A 39 -21.50 -5.18 16.59
N ARG A 40 -22.14 -6.11 17.32
CA ARG A 40 -22.65 -7.38 16.78
C ARG A 40 -23.52 -7.19 15.53
N GLN A 41 -24.36 -6.15 15.51
CA GLN A 41 -25.20 -5.84 14.34
C GLN A 41 -24.37 -5.44 13.11
N HIS A 42 -23.32 -4.63 13.28
CA HIS A 42 -22.42 -4.30 12.18
C HIS A 42 -21.64 -5.52 11.71
N ILE A 43 -21.10 -6.32 12.63
CA ILE A 43 -20.40 -7.57 12.32
C ILE A 43 -21.29 -8.46 11.46
N LEU A 44 -22.52 -8.74 11.91
CA LEU A 44 -23.48 -9.53 11.14
C LEU A 44 -23.76 -8.92 9.77
N SER A 45 -23.95 -7.60 9.67
CA SER A 45 -24.17 -6.93 8.39
C SER A 45 -23.02 -7.12 7.41
N TYR A 46 -21.78 -6.99 7.87
CA TYR A 46 -20.60 -7.12 7.01
C TYR A 46 -20.37 -8.57 6.58
N PHE A 47 -20.41 -9.53 7.51
CA PHE A 47 -20.17 -10.95 7.19
C PHE A 47 -21.33 -11.61 6.43
N LEU A 48 -22.58 -11.22 6.71
CA LEU A 48 -23.73 -11.68 5.92
C LEU A 48 -23.70 -11.10 4.52
N HIS A 49 -23.30 -9.84 4.33
CA HIS A 49 -23.13 -9.29 2.98
C HIS A 49 -22.05 -10.06 2.20
N ASP A 50 -20.95 -10.43 2.83
CA ASP A 50 -19.88 -11.23 2.20
C ASP A 50 -20.33 -12.66 1.85
N SER A 51 -21.13 -13.28 2.71
CA SER A 51 -21.60 -14.67 2.50
C SER A 51 -22.84 -14.75 1.60
N CYS A 52 -23.71 -13.74 1.68
CA CYS A 52 -25.04 -13.67 1.09
C CYS A 52 -25.40 -12.19 0.78
N PRO A 53 -24.93 -11.62 -0.33
CA PRO A 53 -25.07 -10.19 -0.63
C PRO A 53 -26.52 -9.66 -0.70
N ASN A 54 -27.49 -10.56 -0.89
CA ASN A 54 -28.92 -10.25 -0.98
C ASN A 54 -29.68 -10.51 0.34
N ALA A 55 -29.01 -10.91 1.41
CA ALA A 55 -29.66 -11.15 2.70
C ALA A 55 -30.07 -9.83 3.36
N VAL A 56 -31.27 -9.80 3.93
CA VAL A 56 -31.78 -8.66 4.70
C VAL A 56 -31.76 -9.04 6.17
N ILE A 57 -31.10 -8.22 7.00
CA ILE A 57 -31.16 -8.38 8.46
C ILE A 57 -32.48 -7.83 8.95
N PHE A 58 -33.39 -8.72 9.35
CA PHE A 58 -34.54 -8.34 10.16
C PHE A 58 -34.09 -8.29 11.62
N THR A 59 -34.04 -7.10 12.21
CA THR A 59 -34.03 -6.96 13.66
C THR A 59 -35.41 -7.42 14.15
N THR A 60 -35.46 -8.56 14.84
CA THR A 60 -36.65 -8.92 15.60
C THR A 60 -36.88 -7.83 16.63
N LEU A 61 -38.04 -7.17 16.56
CA LEU A 61 -38.50 -6.34 17.67
C LEU A 61 -38.66 -7.28 18.86
N SER A 62 -37.96 -7.00 19.95
CA SER A 62 -38.15 -7.70 21.22
C SER A 62 -39.62 -7.57 21.62
N GLY A 63 -40.37 -8.68 21.54
CA GLY A 63 -41.80 -8.73 21.88
C GLY A 63 -42.74 -9.35 20.84
N PHE A 64 -42.26 -9.77 19.66
CA PHE A 64 -43.09 -10.52 18.70
C PHE A 64 -42.42 -11.84 18.28
N GLY A 65 -42.74 -12.89 19.01
CA GLY A 65 -42.44 -14.28 18.68
C GLY A 65 -43.26 -15.17 19.61
N GLU A 66 -44.16 -15.97 19.04
CA GLU A 66 -44.93 -16.96 19.81
C GLU A 66 -43.98 -17.94 20.50
N GLN A 67 -44.30 -18.27 21.75
CA GLN A 67 -43.58 -19.23 22.56
C GLN A 67 -43.79 -20.64 21.98
N ASP A 68 -42.84 -21.13 21.19
CA ASP A 68 -42.75 -22.57 20.89
C ASP A 68 -41.80 -23.23 21.90
N GLU A 69 -42.39 -23.85 22.92
CA GLU A 69 -41.70 -24.51 24.05
C GLU A 69 -41.00 -25.84 23.70
N ASN A 70 -40.38 -26.00 22.52
CA ASN A 70 -39.84 -27.33 22.15
C ASN A 70 -38.57 -27.34 21.29
N ILE A 71 -37.58 -26.52 21.64
CA ILE A 71 -36.20 -26.71 21.16
C ILE A 71 -35.32 -26.98 22.38
N GLN A 72 -34.79 -28.21 22.46
CA GLN A 72 -33.81 -28.58 23.49
C GLN A 72 -32.54 -27.73 23.32
N GLU A 73 -32.36 -26.83 24.27
CA GLU A 73 -31.40 -25.72 24.28
C GLU A 73 -29.95 -26.13 24.64
N ASN A 74 -29.55 -27.37 24.35
CA ASN A 74 -28.33 -27.96 24.90
C ASN A 74 -27.18 -28.23 23.92
N ASP A 75 -27.27 -27.85 22.64
CA ASP A 75 -26.19 -28.09 21.65
C ASP A 75 -25.71 -26.84 20.88
N ILE A 76 -26.01 -25.63 21.36
CA ILE A 76 -25.36 -24.42 20.82
C ILE A 76 -24.12 -24.15 21.66
N LEU A 77 -22.96 -24.34 21.04
CA LEU A 77 -21.65 -24.00 21.58
C LEU A 77 -21.65 -22.57 22.14
N ASN A 78 -21.68 -22.46 23.47
CA ASN A 78 -21.49 -21.22 24.21
C ASN A 78 -20.03 -20.76 24.08
N ASP A 79 -19.70 -20.07 22.99
CA ASP A 79 -18.63 -19.06 22.98
C ASP A 79 -19.28 -17.72 22.69
N ASP A 80 -19.91 -17.16 23.74
CA ASP A 80 -20.72 -15.94 23.69
C ASP A 80 -19.85 -14.67 23.80
N SER A 81 -18.56 -14.77 23.48
CA SER A 81 -17.68 -13.61 23.39
C SER A 81 -17.85 -12.94 22.02
N ASP A 82 -18.36 -11.71 22.01
CA ASP A 82 -18.49 -10.93 20.78
C ASP A 82 -17.11 -10.85 20.08
N PRO A 83 -17.04 -10.97 18.73
CA PRO A 83 -15.77 -11.00 18.01
C PRO A 83 -14.92 -9.77 18.30
N ASP A 84 -13.63 -9.96 18.60
CA ASP A 84 -12.69 -8.89 18.94
C ASP A 84 -12.23 -8.13 17.69
N LEU A 85 -13.18 -7.47 17.00
CA LEU A 85 -12.94 -6.71 15.77
C LEU A 85 -12.80 -5.22 16.07
N PRO A 86 -11.67 -4.59 15.71
CA PRO A 86 -11.47 -3.17 15.95
C PRO A 86 -12.39 -2.33 15.05
N LEU A 87 -12.79 -1.14 15.50
CA LEU A 87 -13.59 -0.25 14.66
C LEU A 87 -12.81 0.19 13.40
N PRO A 88 -13.33 -0.02 12.17
CA PRO A 88 -12.69 0.48 10.95
C PRO A 88 -12.58 2.01 10.93
N LEU A 89 -11.49 2.55 10.37
CA LEU A 89 -11.29 4.01 10.30
C LEU A 89 -12.36 4.75 9.49
N CYS A 90 -13.02 4.09 8.54
CA CYS A 90 -14.08 4.70 7.76
C CYS A 90 -15.40 4.89 8.55
N GLU A 91 -15.59 4.17 9.66
CA GLU A 91 -16.72 4.34 10.58
C GLU A 91 -16.57 5.56 11.49
N LEU A 92 -15.41 6.25 11.46
CA LEU A 92 -15.21 7.52 12.14
C LEU A 92 -15.99 8.68 11.50
N TYR A 93 -16.51 8.47 10.28
CA TYR A 93 -17.29 9.49 9.59
C TYR A 93 -18.60 9.79 10.32
N ASP A 94 -18.85 11.07 10.58
CA ASP A 94 -20.17 11.53 10.99
C ASP A 94 -20.54 12.81 10.22
N PRO A 95 -21.69 12.85 9.53
CA PRO A 95 -22.17 14.05 8.85
C PRO A 95 -22.18 15.31 9.72
N LYS A 96 -22.41 15.18 11.04
CA LYS A 96 -22.46 16.32 11.98
C LYS A 96 -21.12 17.03 12.11
N TYR A 97 -20.00 16.31 11.98
CA TYR A 97 -18.66 16.88 12.07
C TYR A 97 -18.36 17.85 10.93
N SER A 98 -19.09 17.73 9.82
CA SER A 98 -18.96 18.63 8.67
C SER A 98 -19.54 20.04 8.91
N LEU A 99 -20.22 20.23 10.05
CA LEU A 99 -20.82 21.47 10.52
C LEU A 99 -20.01 22.14 11.64
N PHE A 100 -18.96 21.47 12.15
CA PHE A 100 -18.15 21.98 13.27
C PHE A 100 -17.29 23.17 12.84
N GLU A 101 -17.06 24.10 13.76
CA GLU A 101 -16.10 25.18 13.58
C GLU A 101 -14.66 24.64 13.58
N GLU A 102 -13.71 25.40 13.02
CA GLU A 102 -12.33 24.92 12.83
C GLU A 102 -11.63 24.52 14.15
N SER A 103 -11.90 25.24 15.24
CA SER A 103 -11.37 24.94 16.58
C SER A 103 -11.94 23.64 17.15
N GLU A 104 -13.23 23.40 16.98
CA GLU A 104 -13.93 22.19 17.43
C GLU A 104 -13.47 20.97 16.65
N LEU A 105 -13.36 21.10 15.32
CA LEU A 105 -12.86 20.02 14.46
C LEU A 105 -11.39 19.69 14.74
N THR A 106 -10.56 20.70 15.02
CA THR A 106 -9.17 20.48 15.42
C THR A 106 -9.08 19.69 16.72
N LYS A 107 -9.92 20.04 17.70
CA LYS A 107 -10.00 19.29 18.97
C LYS A 107 -10.49 17.86 18.73
N LEU A 108 -11.55 17.67 17.96
CA LEU A 108 -12.07 16.34 17.61
C LEU A 108 -11.01 15.46 16.94
N VAL A 109 -10.25 16.00 15.98
CA VAL A 109 -9.15 15.29 15.32
C VAL A 109 -8.08 14.86 16.32
N SER A 110 -7.70 15.74 17.25
CA SER A 110 -6.74 15.44 18.30
C SER A 110 -7.25 14.33 19.23
N ASP A 111 -8.47 14.47 19.74
CA ASP A 111 -9.08 13.51 20.67
C ASP A 111 -9.27 12.14 19.99
N THR A 112 -9.68 12.13 18.72
CA THR A 112 -9.78 10.91 17.91
C THR A 112 -8.41 10.26 17.75
N PHE A 113 -7.37 11.03 17.41
CA PHE A 113 -6.04 10.47 17.21
C PHE A 113 -5.49 9.81 18.47
N ILE A 114 -5.66 10.47 19.63
CA ILE A 114 -5.20 9.94 20.94
C ILE A 114 -5.99 8.69 21.34
N SER A 115 -7.27 8.61 20.97
CA SER A 115 -8.14 7.46 21.29
C SER A 115 -8.02 6.29 20.32
N LEU A 116 -7.37 6.45 19.16
CA LEU A 116 -7.11 5.35 18.23
C LEU A 116 -6.23 4.30 18.89
N ASN A 117 -6.81 3.14 19.17
CA ASN A 117 -6.13 2.01 19.75
C ASN A 117 -6.65 0.71 19.15
N VAL A 118 -5.77 -0.27 19.00
CA VAL A 118 -6.09 -1.63 18.57
C VAL A 118 -5.25 -2.57 19.43
N THR A 119 -5.88 -3.55 20.07
CA THR A 119 -5.16 -4.54 20.86
C THR A 119 -4.44 -5.55 19.96
N PRO A 120 -3.35 -6.19 20.42
CA PRO A 120 -2.70 -7.27 19.68
C PRO A 120 -3.66 -8.44 19.37
N SER A 121 -4.58 -8.76 20.29
CA SER A 121 -5.62 -9.79 20.08
C SER A 121 -6.56 -9.40 18.94
N ALA A 122 -7.05 -8.16 18.93
CA ALA A 122 -7.96 -7.67 17.91
C ALA A 122 -7.30 -7.61 16.53
N SER A 123 -6.02 -7.21 16.47
CA SER A 123 -5.24 -7.24 15.23
C SER A 123 -5.05 -8.66 14.69
N THR A 124 -4.74 -9.61 15.57
CA THR A 124 -4.59 -11.03 15.20
C THR A 124 -5.92 -11.64 14.73
N PHE A 125 -7.00 -11.33 15.43
CA PHE A 125 -8.34 -11.79 15.06
C PHE A 125 -8.77 -11.22 13.71
N LEU A 126 -8.55 -9.91 13.49
CA LEU A 126 -8.79 -9.24 12.23
C LEU A 126 -8.00 -9.89 11.09
N GLU A 127 -6.69 -10.10 11.25
CA GLU A 127 -5.85 -10.77 10.25
C GLU A 127 -6.45 -12.11 9.86
N SER A 128 -6.75 -12.96 10.84
CA SER A 128 -7.27 -14.31 10.60
C SER A 128 -8.62 -14.31 9.88
N SER A 129 -9.51 -13.38 10.24
CA SER A 129 -10.83 -13.20 9.62
C SER A 129 -10.75 -12.66 8.19
N MET A 130 -9.63 -12.04 7.83
CA MET A 130 -9.43 -11.33 6.56
C MET A 130 -8.50 -12.05 5.58
N ARG A 131 -8.11 -13.31 5.85
CA ARG A 131 -7.22 -14.10 4.96
C ARG A 131 -7.81 -14.41 3.58
N GLN A 132 -9.13 -14.32 3.42
CA GLN A 132 -9.80 -14.43 2.12
C GLN A 132 -9.74 -13.13 1.27
N GLN A 133 -9.06 -12.10 1.81
CA GLN A 133 -8.68 -10.84 1.16
C GLN A 133 -9.72 -10.26 0.18
N THR A 134 -9.55 -10.48 -1.11
CA THR A 134 -10.20 -9.73 -2.20
C THR A 134 -11.67 -10.06 -2.42
N ASN A 135 -12.16 -11.17 -1.85
CA ASN A 135 -13.56 -11.57 -1.97
C ASN A 135 -14.43 -11.02 -0.82
N SER A 136 -13.86 -10.24 0.10
CA SER A 136 -14.56 -9.68 1.26
C SER A 136 -14.76 -8.17 1.12
N THR A 137 -16.02 -7.73 1.14
CA THR A 137 -16.36 -6.31 1.27
C THR A 137 -15.91 -5.73 2.60
N THR A 138 -15.88 -6.56 3.64
CA THR A 138 -15.31 -6.22 4.95
C THR A 138 -13.84 -5.85 4.84
N TRP A 139 -13.04 -6.61 4.09
CA TRP A 139 -11.63 -6.28 3.83
C TRP A 139 -11.45 -4.91 3.17
N PHE A 140 -12.25 -4.59 2.17
CA PHE A 140 -12.23 -3.26 1.55
C PHE A 140 -12.62 -2.17 2.54
N CYS A 141 -13.59 -2.42 3.42
CA CYS A 141 -14.02 -1.49 4.46
C CYS A 141 -12.88 -1.13 5.42
N TYR A 142 -12.19 -2.13 5.98
CA TYR A 142 -11.08 -1.90 6.90
C TYR A 142 -9.90 -1.16 6.28
N ARG A 143 -9.67 -1.32 4.97
CA ARG A 143 -8.59 -0.61 4.26
C ARG A 143 -8.93 0.85 3.95
N LYS A 144 -10.20 1.28 4.01
CA LYS A 144 -10.58 2.67 3.70
C LYS A 144 -10.05 3.59 4.80
N GLY A 145 -9.17 4.51 4.43
CA GLY A 145 -8.53 5.42 5.38
C GLY A 145 -7.27 4.86 6.03
N LEU A 146 -6.95 3.59 5.80
CA LEU A 146 -5.76 2.96 6.35
C LEU A 146 -4.58 3.20 5.42
N ILE A 147 -3.43 3.61 5.98
CA ILE A 147 -2.21 3.77 5.20
C ILE A 147 -1.62 2.38 5.00
N THR A 148 -1.86 1.80 3.82
CA THR A 148 -1.37 0.45 3.50
C THR A 148 0.07 0.46 3.01
N ALA A 149 0.82 -0.61 3.28
CA ALA A 149 2.21 -0.77 2.86
C ALA A 149 2.45 -0.52 1.36
N SER A 150 1.50 -0.88 0.50
CA SER A 150 1.55 -0.64 -0.95
C SER A 150 1.63 0.84 -1.35
N HIS A 151 1.20 1.75 -0.48
CA HIS A 151 1.24 3.20 -0.67
C HIS A 151 2.36 3.88 0.12
N PHE A 152 3.23 3.09 0.77
CA PHE A 152 4.21 3.62 1.71
C PHE A 152 5.27 4.47 1.01
N ARG A 153 5.68 4.11 -0.22
CA ARG A 153 6.64 4.90 -1.00
C ARG A 153 6.10 6.29 -1.29
N GLU A 154 4.85 6.40 -1.74
CA GLU A 154 4.23 7.69 -2.04
C GLU A 154 4.14 8.57 -0.80
N VAL A 155 3.86 7.96 0.35
CA VAL A 155 3.81 8.65 1.64
C VAL A 155 5.19 9.14 2.07
N LEU A 156 6.21 8.27 2.03
CA LEU A 156 7.58 8.59 2.46
C LEU A 156 8.22 9.73 1.64
N TYR A 157 8.07 9.68 0.31
CA TYR A 157 8.72 10.64 -0.59
C TYR A 157 7.86 11.86 -0.90
N HIS A 158 6.74 12.04 -0.20
CA HIS A 158 5.93 13.23 -0.37
C HIS A 158 6.64 14.46 0.20
N LYS A 159 7.12 15.35 -0.69
CA LYS A 159 7.94 16.53 -0.34
C LYS A 159 7.17 17.86 -0.29
N TRP A 160 5.85 17.87 -0.50
CA TRP A 160 5.09 19.10 -0.78
C TRP A 160 3.94 19.38 0.20
N LYS A 161 3.45 20.63 0.23
CA LYS A 161 2.12 20.95 0.75
C LYS A 161 1.24 21.49 -0.37
N PRO A 162 -0.04 21.06 -0.51
CA PRO A 162 -0.75 19.96 0.19
C PRO A 162 -0.49 18.56 -0.43
N TYR A 163 -0.86 17.48 0.26
CA TYR A 163 -0.89 16.11 -0.31
C TYR A 163 -1.72 16.10 -1.59
N HIS A 164 -1.18 15.46 -2.64
CA HIS A 164 -1.90 15.40 -3.91
C HIS A 164 -3.20 14.61 -3.72
N LYS A 165 -4.31 15.11 -4.30
CA LYS A 165 -5.64 14.48 -4.20
C LYS A 165 -5.60 12.99 -4.56
N SER A 166 -4.68 12.56 -5.44
CA SER A 166 -4.54 11.15 -5.82
C SER A 166 -4.13 10.23 -4.67
N ILE A 167 -3.23 10.65 -3.77
CA ILE A 167 -2.77 9.81 -2.64
C ILE A 167 -3.91 9.66 -1.64
N ILE A 168 -4.60 10.76 -1.32
CA ILE A 168 -5.76 10.73 -0.44
C ILE A 168 -6.87 9.89 -1.05
N SER A 169 -7.19 10.05 -2.34
CA SER A 169 -8.18 9.21 -3.01
C SER A 169 -7.78 7.73 -3.05
N ALA A 170 -6.49 7.40 -3.12
CA ALA A 170 -6.00 6.03 -3.04
C ALA A 170 -6.18 5.44 -1.63
N ILE A 171 -5.76 6.16 -0.58
CA ILE A 171 -5.94 5.74 0.82
C ILE A 171 -7.43 5.62 1.19
N MET A 172 -8.27 6.54 0.70
CA MET A 172 -9.72 6.50 0.89
C MET A 172 -10.43 5.48 -0.03
N GLN A 173 -9.70 4.85 -0.96
CA GLN A 173 -10.21 3.90 -1.96
C GLN A 173 -11.38 4.44 -2.81
N TYR A 174 -11.38 5.73 -3.15
CA TYR A 174 -12.45 6.32 -3.97
C TYR A 174 -12.41 5.88 -5.43
N ASN A 175 -11.25 5.47 -5.91
CA ASN A 175 -11.06 5.02 -7.29
C ASN A 175 -10.56 3.57 -7.28
N PRO A 176 -11.46 2.58 -7.12
CA PRO A 176 -11.06 1.19 -7.19
C PRO A 176 -10.45 0.91 -8.57
N VAL A 177 -9.31 0.22 -8.58
CA VAL A 177 -8.65 -0.15 -9.84
C VAL A 177 -9.49 -1.22 -10.53
N ASN A 178 -9.64 -1.11 -11.85
CA ASN A 178 -10.36 -2.12 -12.62
C ASN A 178 -9.65 -3.49 -12.45
N PRO A 179 -10.31 -4.51 -11.85
CA PRO A 179 -9.69 -5.80 -11.61
C PRO A 179 -9.33 -6.54 -12.90
N SER A 180 -9.94 -6.17 -14.04
CA SER A 180 -9.73 -6.77 -15.36
C SER A 180 -8.47 -6.27 -16.07
N VAL A 181 -7.70 -5.35 -15.47
CA VAL A 181 -6.40 -4.93 -16.04
C VAL A 181 -5.52 -6.17 -16.20
N PRO A 182 -4.97 -6.46 -17.40
CA PRO A 182 -4.25 -7.70 -17.66
C PRO A 182 -3.15 -8.01 -16.65
N ALA A 183 -2.36 -7.02 -16.25
CA ALA A 183 -1.30 -7.20 -15.27
C ALA A 183 -1.80 -7.56 -13.86
N LEU A 184 -2.95 -7.01 -13.44
CA LEU A 184 -3.54 -7.34 -12.14
C LEU A 184 -4.20 -8.71 -12.16
N LYS A 185 -4.90 -9.05 -13.24
CA LYS A 185 -5.45 -10.39 -13.43
C LYS A 185 -4.33 -11.42 -13.45
N TRP A 186 -3.28 -11.17 -14.22
CA TRP A 186 -2.09 -12.02 -14.29
C TRP A 186 -1.48 -12.27 -12.91
N GLY A 187 -1.27 -11.22 -12.12
CA GLY A 187 -0.76 -11.36 -10.76
C GLY A 187 -1.63 -12.27 -9.91
N ARG A 188 -2.94 -12.00 -9.84
CA ARG A 188 -3.89 -12.81 -9.05
C ARG A 188 -3.95 -14.27 -9.51
N ASP A 189 -3.96 -14.52 -10.82
CA ASP A 189 -4.10 -15.86 -11.38
C ASP A 189 -2.84 -16.73 -11.14
N HIS A 190 -1.68 -16.13 -10.87
CA HIS A 190 -0.39 -16.84 -10.73
C HIS A 190 0.25 -16.72 -9.35
N GLU A 191 -0.31 -15.94 -8.44
CA GLU A 191 0.25 -15.74 -7.10
C GLU A 191 0.32 -17.06 -6.31
N GLU A 192 -0.74 -17.88 -6.40
CA GLU A 192 -0.80 -19.20 -5.77
C GLU A 192 0.25 -20.16 -6.36
N ILE A 193 0.36 -20.21 -7.68
CA ILE A 193 1.36 -21.02 -8.39
C ILE A 193 2.77 -20.63 -7.94
N ALA A 194 3.07 -19.33 -7.91
CA ALA A 194 4.38 -18.82 -7.49
C ALA A 194 4.69 -19.16 -6.03
N ARG A 195 3.69 -19.15 -5.14
CA ARG A 195 3.83 -19.52 -3.73
C ARG A 195 4.14 -21.01 -3.58
N ASP A 196 3.44 -21.86 -4.33
CA ASP A 196 3.64 -23.31 -4.31
C ASP A 196 5.03 -23.69 -4.86
N GLU A 197 5.46 -23.06 -5.95
CA GLU A 197 6.82 -23.28 -6.49
C GLU A 197 7.92 -22.83 -5.52
N TYR A 198 7.72 -21.70 -4.84
CA TYR A 198 8.63 -21.24 -3.80
C TYR A 198 8.65 -22.20 -2.60
N PHE A 199 7.49 -22.73 -2.17
CA PHE A 199 7.42 -23.74 -1.11
C PHE A 199 8.27 -24.97 -1.43
N VAL A 200 8.08 -25.56 -2.62
CA VAL A 200 8.82 -26.76 -3.08
C VAL A 200 10.32 -26.49 -3.19
N TRP A 201 10.72 -25.28 -3.57
CA TRP A 201 12.15 -24.93 -3.60
C TRP A 201 12.75 -24.71 -2.20
N ALA A 202 11.97 -24.15 -1.29
CA ALA A 202 12.42 -23.78 0.05
C ALA A 202 12.42 -24.97 1.04
N GLU A 203 11.54 -25.97 0.85
CA GLU A 203 11.40 -27.11 1.77
C GLU A 203 12.69 -27.93 1.91
N ASP A 204 13.53 -27.98 0.88
CA ASP A 204 14.83 -28.69 0.90
C ASP A 204 15.83 -28.11 1.91
N ASN A 205 15.67 -26.83 2.30
CA ASN A 205 16.61 -26.09 3.15
C ASN A 205 15.98 -25.57 4.45
N HIS A 206 14.69 -25.86 4.68
CA HIS A 206 13.95 -25.34 5.82
C HIS A 206 13.12 -26.42 6.50
N ASP A 207 13.56 -26.82 7.70
CA ASP A 207 12.83 -27.75 8.55
C ASP A 207 11.49 -27.16 9.01
N ASN A 208 10.43 -27.97 8.93
CA ASN A 208 9.06 -27.60 9.31
C ASN A 208 8.56 -26.31 8.63
N LEU A 209 8.94 -26.12 7.37
CA LEU A 209 8.49 -24.99 6.56
C LEU A 209 6.96 -24.97 6.44
N SER A 210 6.37 -23.80 6.70
CA SER A 210 4.97 -23.52 6.45
C SER A 210 4.84 -22.13 5.84
N ILE A 211 4.07 -22.03 4.76
CA ILE A 211 3.74 -20.76 4.11
C ILE A 211 2.22 -20.65 4.07
N LYS A 212 1.68 -19.61 4.70
CA LYS A 212 0.23 -19.39 4.81
C LYS A 212 -0.15 -18.03 4.26
N ASN A 213 -1.33 -17.94 3.65
CA ASN A 213 -1.90 -16.65 3.25
C ASN A 213 -2.07 -15.75 4.46
N SER A 214 -1.79 -14.45 4.28
CA SER A 214 -1.99 -13.43 5.31
C SER A 214 -3.24 -12.60 5.02
N GLY A 215 -3.95 -12.22 6.07
CA GLY A 215 -5.02 -11.23 5.99
C GLY A 215 -4.52 -9.80 6.17
N LEU A 216 -5.43 -8.91 6.55
CA LEU A 216 -5.07 -7.53 6.88
C LEU A 216 -4.49 -7.46 8.30
N VAL A 217 -3.21 -7.10 8.41
CA VAL A 217 -2.54 -6.79 9.68
C VAL A 217 -2.63 -5.29 9.92
N ILE A 218 -3.18 -4.89 11.07
CA ILE A 218 -3.11 -3.50 11.57
C ILE A 218 -2.05 -3.45 12.67
N ASN A 219 -1.13 -2.49 12.61
CA ASN A 219 -0.12 -2.37 13.65
C ASN A 219 -0.76 -1.87 14.96
N PRO A 220 -0.70 -2.61 16.09
CA PRO A 220 -1.30 -2.18 17.36
C PRO A 220 -0.72 -0.86 17.86
N ALA A 221 0.59 -0.65 17.69
CA ALA A 221 1.25 0.60 18.08
C ALA A 221 0.90 1.76 17.13
N PHE A 222 0.49 1.49 15.90
CA PHE A 222 0.11 2.49 14.91
C PHE A 222 -1.17 2.07 14.17
N PRO A 223 -2.37 2.20 14.81
CA PRO A 223 -3.64 1.66 14.29
C PRO A 223 -4.12 2.20 12.93
N TYR A 224 -3.40 3.20 12.40
CA TYR A 224 -3.61 3.81 11.09
C TYR A 224 -2.70 3.25 9.99
N LEU A 225 -1.81 2.32 10.33
CA LEU A 225 -0.95 1.59 9.41
C LEU A 225 -1.44 0.15 9.26
N GLY A 226 -1.46 -0.32 8.01
CA GLY A 226 -1.79 -1.72 7.74
C GLY A 226 -1.00 -2.35 6.60
N ALA A 227 -0.95 -3.67 6.62
CA ALA A 227 -0.27 -4.48 5.62
C ALA A 227 -1.11 -5.71 5.27
N THR A 228 -0.99 -6.16 4.04
CA THR A 228 -1.48 -7.47 3.60
C THR A 228 -0.33 -8.11 2.84
N PRO A 229 0.56 -8.84 3.52
CA PRO A 229 1.59 -9.63 2.86
C PRO A 229 0.98 -10.74 2.00
N ASP A 230 1.69 -11.17 0.96
CA ASP A 230 1.23 -12.28 0.11
C ASP A 230 1.34 -13.63 0.85
N GLY A 231 2.19 -13.72 1.88
CA GLY A 231 2.21 -14.85 2.81
C GLY A 231 3.01 -14.60 4.08
N VAL A 232 2.78 -15.45 5.08
CA VAL A 232 3.60 -15.59 6.29
C VAL A 232 4.37 -16.91 6.17
N VAL A 233 5.69 -16.83 6.26
CA VAL A 233 6.59 -18.00 6.26
C VAL A 233 7.07 -18.30 7.66
N THR A 234 7.08 -19.56 8.04
CA THR A 234 7.59 -20.04 9.33
C THR A 234 8.45 -21.28 9.12
N CYS A 235 9.63 -21.32 9.71
CA CYS A 235 10.45 -22.53 9.81
C CYS A 235 11.30 -22.49 11.09
N ASP A 236 11.81 -23.64 11.52
CA ASP A 236 12.52 -23.75 12.80
C ASP A 236 13.83 -22.96 12.83
N HIS A 237 14.51 -22.84 11.68
CA HIS A 237 15.79 -22.15 11.57
C HIS A 237 15.64 -20.61 11.47
N CYS A 238 14.70 -20.12 10.67
CA CYS A 238 14.58 -18.70 10.38
C CYS A 238 13.51 -17.99 11.22
N GLY A 239 12.64 -18.74 11.92
CA GLY A 239 11.50 -18.18 12.63
C GLY A 239 10.43 -17.65 11.67
N VAL A 240 9.69 -16.64 12.11
CA VAL A 240 8.58 -16.03 11.36
C VAL A 240 9.09 -14.92 10.44
N GLY A 241 8.74 -14.99 9.17
CA GLY A 241 8.96 -13.94 8.18
C GLY A 241 7.76 -13.77 7.26
N LEU A 242 7.93 -12.94 6.24
CA LEU A 242 6.91 -12.69 5.22
C LEU A 242 7.35 -13.20 3.85
N VAL A 243 6.39 -13.34 2.95
CA VAL A 243 6.60 -13.56 1.53
C VAL A 243 5.87 -12.46 0.76
N GLU A 244 6.55 -11.84 -0.20
CA GLU A 244 5.97 -10.88 -1.14
C GLU A 244 6.25 -11.36 -2.56
N ILE A 245 5.19 -11.66 -3.31
CA ILE A 245 5.22 -12.28 -4.62
C ILE A 245 4.84 -11.26 -5.69
N LYS A 246 5.62 -11.20 -6.76
CA LYS A 246 5.33 -10.35 -7.91
C LYS A 246 5.48 -11.15 -9.20
N CYS A 247 4.42 -11.14 -9.99
CA CYS A 247 4.38 -11.78 -11.30
C CYS A 247 4.34 -10.70 -12.39
N PRO A 248 5.49 -10.22 -12.92
CA PRO A 248 5.51 -9.10 -13.85
C PRO A 248 5.00 -9.51 -15.25
N TYR A 249 3.75 -9.17 -15.56
CA TYR A 249 3.09 -9.51 -16.84
C TYR A 249 3.91 -9.17 -18.11
N LYS A 250 4.66 -8.06 -18.10
CA LYS A 250 5.49 -7.65 -19.24
C LYS A 250 6.64 -8.63 -19.52
N TYR A 251 7.15 -9.31 -18.50
CA TYR A 251 8.34 -10.18 -18.57
C TYR A 251 8.00 -11.63 -18.28
N LYS A 252 6.71 -12.00 -18.32
CA LYS A 252 6.21 -13.32 -17.93
C LYS A 252 6.85 -14.49 -18.69
N ASP A 253 7.32 -14.26 -19.93
CA ASP A 253 7.92 -15.29 -20.79
C ASP A 253 9.47 -15.29 -20.71
N LEU A 254 10.06 -14.46 -19.85
CA LEU A 254 11.52 -14.33 -19.68
C LEU A 254 11.95 -14.93 -18.35
N ASN A 255 13.21 -15.34 -18.25
CA ASN A 255 13.82 -15.53 -16.95
C ASN A 255 13.80 -14.19 -16.18
N PRO A 256 13.40 -14.15 -14.89
CA PRO A 256 13.35 -12.90 -14.12
C PRO A 256 14.68 -12.13 -14.12
N THR A 257 15.80 -12.84 -14.25
CA THR A 257 17.13 -12.24 -14.29
C THR A 257 17.69 -12.07 -15.70
N ALA A 258 16.86 -12.18 -16.74
CA ALA A 258 17.28 -11.98 -18.12
C ALA A 258 17.77 -10.54 -18.33
N SER A 259 18.89 -10.37 -19.06
CA SER A 259 19.46 -9.05 -19.35
C SER A 259 18.46 -8.12 -20.03
N GLU A 260 17.55 -8.66 -20.85
CA GLU A 260 16.49 -7.91 -21.52
C GLU A 260 15.53 -7.22 -20.53
N ALA A 261 15.17 -7.89 -19.43
CA ALA A 261 14.33 -7.32 -18.38
C ALA A 261 15.13 -6.32 -17.52
N LEU A 262 16.37 -6.67 -17.16
CA LEU A 262 17.26 -5.86 -16.32
C LEU A 262 17.67 -4.53 -16.99
N LEU A 263 17.61 -4.44 -18.32
CA LEU A 263 17.85 -3.19 -19.07
C LEU A 263 16.69 -2.19 -18.96
N ASP A 264 15.48 -2.63 -18.59
CA ASP A 264 14.36 -1.70 -18.34
C ASP A 264 14.48 -1.07 -16.96
N LYS A 265 14.65 0.25 -16.94
CA LYS A 265 14.74 1.05 -15.70
C LYS A 265 13.49 0.97 -14.81
N ASN A 266 12.35 0.56 -15.38
CA ASN A 266 11.10 0.37 -14.64
C ASN A 266 10.93 -1.07 -14.11
N TYR A 267 11.87 -1.98 -14.41
CA TYR A 267 11.83 -3.30 -13.83
C TYR A 267 12.22 -3.25 -12.34
N CYS A 268 11.68 -4.20 -11.57
CA CYS A 268 11.89 -4.23 -10.13
C CYS A 268 13.32 -4.69 -9.77
N LEU A 269 13.87 -5.65 -10.51
CA LEU A 269 15.24 -6.14 -10.31
C LEU A 269 16.25 -5.26 -11.05
N LYS A 270 17.43 -5.13 -10.46
CA LYS A 270 18.59 -4.45 -11.05
C LYS A 270 19.83 -5.32 -10.91
N ASP A 271 20.70 -5.24 -11.89
CA ASP A 271 22.07 -5.75 -11.78
C ASP A 271 22.98 -4.64 -11.25
N SER A 272 23.62 -4.89 -10.12
CA SER A 272 24.66 -4.03 -9.54
C SER A 272 25.99 -4.79 -9.50
N ALA A 273 26.77 -4.66 -10.58
CA ALA A 273 28.10 -5.27 -10.74
C ALA A 273 28.10 -6.81 -10.64
N GLY A 274 27.13 -7.46 -11.28
CA GLY A 274 26.95 -8.91 -11.31
C GLY A 274 26.04 -9.45 -10.20
N VAL A 275 25.60 -8.60 -9.28
CA VAL A 275 24.67 -8.98 -8.20
C VAL A 275 23.28 -8.46 -8.54
N ILE A 276 22.37 -9.38 -8.84
CA ILE A 276 20.97 -9.06 -9.11
C ILE A 276 20.20 -8.99 -7.80
N SER A 277 19.47 -7.91 -7.61
CA SER A 277 18.66 -7.65 -6.42
C SER A 277 17.46 -6.76 -6.74
N LEU A 278 16.46 -6.75 -5.86
CA LEU A 278 15.38 -5.79 -5.86
C LEU A 278 15.96 -4.38 -5.70
N SER A 279 15.59 -3.48 -6.61
CA SER A 279 16.00 -2.10 -6.53
C SER A 279 15.46 -1.44 -5.26
N THR A 280 16.37 -0.97 -4.40
CA THR A 280 16.04 -0.24 -3.17
C THR A 280 15.26 1.07 -3.37
N ASN A 281 15.17 1.56 -4.61
CA ASN A 281 14.36 2.73 -4.98
C ASN A 281 12.97 2.35 -5.54
N HIS A 282 12.74 1.05 -5.77
CA HIS A 282 11.51 0.53 -6.34
C HIS A 282 10.39 0.47 -5.29
N THR A 283 9.14 0.63 -5.72
CA THR A 283 7.98 0.67 -4.82
C THR A 283 7.82 -0.59 -3.97
N TYR A 284 8.14 -1.76 -4.53
CA TYR A 284 8.10 -3.03 -3.80
C TYR A 284 9.08 -3.07 -2.63
N TYR A 285 10.26 -2.46 -2.73
CA TYR A 285 11.21 -2.42 -1.62
C TYR A 285 10.63 -1.66 -0.42
N HIS A 286 10.06 -0.47 -0.66
CA HIS A 286 9.42 0.33 0.37
C HIS A 286 8.18 -0.36 0.96
N GLN A 287 7.41 -1.05 0.12
CA GLN A 287 6.27 -1.85 0.56
C GLN A 287 6.71 -2.98 1.49
N ILE A 288 7.76 -3.74 1.14
CA ILE A 288 8.28 -4.86 1.94
C ILE A 288 8.83 -4.36 3.27
N GLN A 289 9.59 -3.26 3.28
CA GLN A 289 10.08 -2.66 4.52
C GLN A 289 8.93 -2.18 5.42
N ALA A 290 7.87 -1.62 4.83
CA ALA A 290 6.67 -1.25 5.58
C ALA A 290 5.93 -2.48 6.13
N GLN A 291 5.76 -3.54 5.33
CA GLN A 291 5.14 -4.81 5.75
C GLN A 291 5.89 -5.41 6.95
N MET A 292 7.21 -5.55 6.87
CA MET A 292 8.02 -6.11 7.94
C MET A 292 7.93 -5.29 9.23
N SER A 293 7.86 -3.98 9.10
CA SER A 293 7.78 -3.09 10.26
C SER A 293 6.36 -3.05 10.85
N ILE A 294 5.31 -3.17 10.03
CA ILE A 294 3.91 -3.23 10.47
C ILE A 294 3.60 -4.55 11.17
N CYS A 295 4.10 -5.66 10.61
CA CYS A 295 3.89 -7.02 11.13
C CYS A 295 4.91 -7.42 12.20
N ASP A 296 5.87 -6.53 12.51
CA ASP A 296 6.97 -6.75 13.45
C ASP A 296 7.78 -8.05 13.19
N VAL A 297 8.19 -8.25 11.94
CA VAL A 297 9.10 -9.35 11.56
C VAL A 297 10.47 -8.83 11.11
N SER A 298 11.48 -9.69 11.11
CA SER A 298 12.86 -9.31 10.77
C SER A 298 13.21 -9.48 9.29
N TYR A 299 12.45 -10.28 8.55
CA TYR A 299 12.73 -10.54 7.13
C TYR A 299 11.45 -10.77 6.29
N CYS A 300 11.62 -10.58 4.99
CA CYS A 300 10.65 -10.92 3.96
C CYS A 300 11.40 -11.53 2.77
N ASP A 301 10.93 -12.68 2.28
CA ASP A 301 11.43 -13.27 1.05
C ASP A 301 10.66 -12.68 -0.14
N PHE A 302 11.37 -11.93 -0.97
CA PHE A 302 10.83 -11.32 -2.18
C PHE A 302 10.94 -12.30 -3.35
N ILE A 303 9.80 -12.63 -3.95
CA ILE A 303 9.70 -13.56 -5.07
C ILE A 303 9.29 -12.79 -6.33
N CYS A 304 10.14 -12.81 -7.35
CA CYS A 304 9.81 -12.33 -8.69
C CYS A 304 9.61 -13.54 -9.61
N TRP A 305 8.36 -13.90 -9.87
CA TRP A 305 7.98 -15.12 -10.57
C TRP A 305 7.59 -14.86 -12.04
N THR A 306 8.05 -15.70 -12.96
CA THR A 306 7.62 -15.73 -14.35
C THR A 306 7.32 -17.17 -14.77
N GLU A 307 6.74 -17.39 -15.96
CA GLU A 307 6.46 -18.75 -16.45
C GLU A 307 7.73 -19.60 -16.67
N VAL A 308 8.92 -18.98 -16.65
CA VAL A 308 10.20 -19.66 -16.85
C VAL A 308 10.77 -20.17 -15.53
N THR A 309 10.77 -19.33 -14.50
CA THR A 309 11.31 -19.61 -13.16
C THR A 309 10.99 -18.42 -12.24
N PHE A 310 11.42 -18.46 -10.98
CA PHE A 310 11.43 -17.30 -10.10
C PHE A 310 12.83 -16.88 -9.66
N PHE A 311 12.93 -15.63 -9.23
CA PHE A 311 14.05 -15.08 -8.46
C PHE A 311 13.60 -14.88 -7.02
N CYS A 312 14.42 -15.28 -6.05
CA CYS A 312 14.16 -15.09 -4.62
C CYS A 312 15.30 -14.28 -3.99
N GLU A 313 14.95 -13.26 -3.21
CA GLU A 313 15.88 -12.50 -2.38
C GLU A 313 15.29 -12.31 -0.99
N ARG A 314 16.06 -12.69 0.05
CA ARG A 314 15.71 -12.35 1.43
C ARG A 314 16.06 -10.90 1.73
N ILE A 315 15.06 -10.12 2.07
CA ILE A 315 15.20 -8.72 2.48
C ILE A 315 15.08 -8.64 3.98
N THR A 316 16.06 -8.03 4.64
CA THR A 316 16.05 -7.79 6.09
C THR A 316 15.43 -6.44 6.42
N ARG A 317 14.76 -6.37 7.58
CA ARG A 317 14.14 -5.12 8.07
C ARG A 317 15.22 -4.10 8.40
N GLN A 318 15.08 -2.91 7.81
CA GLN A 318 15.86 -1.75 8.19
C GLN A 318 15.28 -1.11 9.46
N GLN A 319 16.16 -0.76 10.39
CA GLN A 319 15.76 -0.05 11.60
C GLN A 319 15.17 1.32 11.26
N ASP A 320 14.13 1.72 12.01
CA ASP A 320 13.46 3.02 11.91
C ASP A 320 12.82 3.34 10.55
N TYR A 321 12.58 2.33 9.70
CA TYR A 321 11.97 2.54 8.38
C TYR A 321 10.53 3.07 8.44
N LEU A 322 9.81 2.75 9.52
CA LEU A 322 8.48 3.25 9.83
C LEU A 322 8.47 4.65 10.46
N SER A 323 9.55 5.43 10.37
CA SER A 323 9.58 6.83 10.82
C SER A 323 8.65 7.70 9.96
N LEU A 324 7.34 7.45 10.04
CA LEU A 324 6.32 8.11 9.27
C LEU A 324 6.12 9.50 9.84
N ASN A 325 6.02 10.48 8.95
CA ASN A 325 5.58 11.79 9.35
C ASN A 325 4.10 11.72 9.76
N SER A 326 3.87 11.78 11.06
CA SER A 326 2.56 11.85 11.68
C SER A 326 1.72 13.05 11.22
N GLU A 327 2.32 14.04 10.55
CA GLU A 327 1.61 15.09 9.84
C GLU A 327 0.62 14.55 8.79
N LEU A 328 0.92 13.44 8.09
CA LEU A 328 -0.01 12.86 7.10
C LEU A 328 -1.36 12.49 7.72
N LEU A 329 -1.34 12.01 8.95
CA LEU A 329 -2.56 11.57 9.65
C LEU A 329 -3.41 12.76 10.09
N VAL A 330 -2.76 13.85 10.50
CA VAL A 330 -3.45 15.11 10.77
C VAL A 330 -4.11 15.65 9.49
N TYR A 331 -3.57 15.37 8.30
CA TYR A 331 -4.24 15.69 7.04
C TYR A 331 -5.37 14.72 6.67
N LEU A 332 -5.22 13.44 7.00
CA LEU A 332 -6.18 12.39 6.61
C LEU A 332 -7.39 12.33 7.53
N LEU A 333 -7.22 12.54 8.84
CA LEU A 333 -8.28 12.43 9.84
C LEU A 333 -9.46 13.37 9.60
N PRO A 334 -9.28 14.67 9.28
CA PRO A 334 -10.42 15.53 8.93
C PRO A 334 -11.22 14.99 7.75
N LYS A 335 -10.53 14.39 6.76
CA LYS A 335 -11.18 13.78 5.60
C LYS A 335 -11.94 12.51 5.97
N LEU A 336 -11.44 11.71 6.92
CA LEU A 336 -12.14 10.54 7.47
C LEU A 336 -13.38 10.95 8.26
N LEU A 337 -13.24 11.93 9.17
CA LEU A 337 -14.32 12.40 10.04
C LEU A 337 -15.44 13.12 9.29
N THR A 338 -15.11 13.88 8.24
CA THR A 338 -16.08 14.82 7.60
C THR A 338 -16.38 14.54 6.13
N HIS A 339 -15.63 13.65 5.47
CA HIS A 339 -15.58 13.52 4.02
C HIS A 339 -15.23 14.81 3.25
N LYS A 340 -14.85 15.90 3.92
CA LYS A 340 -14.34 17.13 3.32
C LYS A 340 -12.82 17.20 3.51
N LEU A 341 -12.10 17.64 2.48
CA LEU A 341 -10.70 18.03 2.66
C LEU A 341 -10.74 19.47 3.19
N LEU A 342 -10.25 19.73 4.41
CA LEU A 342 -10.21 21.09 4.95
C LEU A 342 -9.29 21.97 4.10
N THR A 343 -9.86 23.01 3.47
CA THR A 343 -9.14 24.05 2.73
C THR A 343 -8.54 25.13 3.64
N SER A 344 -9.00 25.29 4.90
CA SER A 344 -8.47 26.29 5.84
C SER A 344 -7.03 26.01 6.32
N LEU A 345 -6.59 24.74 6.28
CA LEU A 345 -5.17 24.36 6.39
C LEU A 345 -4.34 24.77 5.15
N GLN A 346 -5.01 25.18 4.06
CA GLN A 346 -4.42 25.58 2.78
C GLN A 346 -4.47 27.10 2.57
N ASP A 347 -5.41 27.83 3.17
CA ASP A 347 -5.68 29.25 2.84
C ASP A 347 -4.92 30.29 3.68
N ASN A 348 -4.21 29.88 4.73
CA ASN A 348 -3.43 30.80 5.56
C ASN A 348 -2.11 31.32 4.91
N SER A 349 -1.87 31.02 3.62
CA SER A 349 -0.69 31.53 2.89
C SER A 349 -0.99 32.69 1.92
N LEU A 350 -2.25 33.11 1.75
CA LEU A 350 -2.62 34.17 0.79
C LEU A 350 -2.98 35.53 1.42
N SER A 351 -2.85 35.69 2.74
CA SER A 351 -3.15 36.96 3.43
C SER A 351 -1.92 37.77 3.90
N GLN A 352 -0.70 37.43 3.46
CA GLN A 352 0.48 38.28 3.65
C GLN A 352 1.09 38.77 2.33
N SER A 353 0.29 39.45 1.51
CA SER A 353 0.83 40.33 0.47
C SER A 353 -0.07 41.54 0.23
N SER A 354 -0.30 42.36 1.25
CA SER A 354 -0.83 43.72 1.04
C SER A 354 -0.53 44.64 2.22
N SER A 355 0.71 45.12 2.30
CA SER A 355 1.03 46.44 2.89
C SER A 355 2.53 46.66 2.94
N LYS A 356 3.11 47.22 1.87
CA LYS A 356 4.23 48.16 1.99
C LYS A 356 4.07 49.26 0.95
N GLU A 357 3.63 50.40 1.44
CA GLU A 357 3.66 51.70 0.78
C GLU A 357 5.08 51.97 0.25
N LYS A 358 5.16 52.55 -0.95
CA LYS A 358 6.40 53.09 -1.52
C LYS A 358 6.59 54.53 -1.04
N PRO A 359 7.78 54.91 -0.53
CA PRO A 359 8.12 56.32 -0.43
C PRO A 359 8.60 56.83 -1.80
N VAL A 360 8.19 58.06 -2.10
CA VAL A 360 8.66 58.90 -3.19
C VAL A 360 10.06 59.45 -2.84
N ASN A 361 11.01 59.43 -3.79
CA ASN A 361 11.92 60.57 -4.05
C ASN A 361 12.78 60.39 -5.33
N SER A 362 12.48 61.27 -6.28
CA SER A 362 13.35 62.13 -7.10
C SER A 362 14.78 61.71 -7.57
N ALA A 363 14.88 61.64 -8.90
CA ALA A 363 15.76 62.43 -9.79
C ALA A 363 17.26 62.11 -10.02
N LYS A 364 17.63 62.25 -11.32
CA LYS A 364 18.94 62.34 -12.01
C LYS A 364 19.60 60.99 -12.36
N GLY A 365 20.05 60.69 -13.58
CA GLY A 365 20.15 61.39 -14.87
C GLY A 365 21.22 60.70 -15.76
N LYS A 366 21.10 60.84 -17.10
CA LYS A 366 22.11 60.56 -18.17
C LYS A 366 22.43 59.07 -18.46
N ALA A 367 22.72 58.59 -19.68
CA ALA A 367 22.86 59.15 -21.04
C ALA A 367 22.70 58.02 -22.10
N ALA A 368 22.47 58.41 -23.35
CA ALA A 368 22.29 57.56 -24.53
C ALA A 368 23.62 57.12 -25.19
N LYS A 369 23.65 55.95 -25.87
CA LYS A 369 23.76 55.78 -27.36
C LYS A 369 24.23 54.37 -27.80
N SER A 370 23.60 53.88 -28.89
CA SER A 370 24.15 53.06 -30.01
C SER A 370 24.48 51.58 -29.72
N THR A 371 24.07 50.56 -30.48
CA THR A 371 24.17 50.37 -31.94
C THR A 371 23.30 49.17 -32.41
N ARG A 372 22.71 49.30 -33.61
CA ARG A 372 22.37 48.33 -34.69
C ARG A 372 22.16 46.83 -34.43
N GLY A 373 21.12 46.28 -35.09
CA GLY A 373 21.24 44.99 -35.79
C GLY A 373 19.96 44.15 -35.95
N SER A 374 19.06 44.53 -36.86
CA SER A 374 17.97 43.69 -37.35
C SER A 374 18.50 42.51 -38.18
N LEU A 375 17.86 41.33 -38.10
CA LEU A 375 17.32 40.61 -39.27
C LEU A 375 16.54 39.35 -38.86
N SER A 376 15.29 39.34 -39.30
CA SER A 376 14.32 38.26 -39.36
C SER A 376 14.75 37.10 -40.27
N ARG A 377 14.26 35.88 -40.01
CA ARG A 377 13.37 35.17 -40.96
C ARG A 377 12.74 33.91 -40.38
N SER A 378 11.43 33.89 -40.57
CA SER A 378 10.45 32.83 -40.38
C SER A 378 10.24 32.05 -41.68
N ILE A 379 9.63 30.86 -41.56
CA ILE A 379 8.47 30.34 -42.32
C ILE A 379 8.60 28.84 -42.71
N SER A 380 7.47 28.18 -42.43
CA SER A 380 6.94 26.85 -42.69
C SER A 380 7.17 26.16 -44.04
N GLY A 381 6.93 24.84 -44.05
CA GLY A 381 6.52 24.09 -45.25
C GLY A 381 5.72 22.83 -44.88
N LYS A 382 4.57 22.62 -45.54
CA LYS A 382 3.63 21.50 -45.40
C LYS A 382 3.35 20.90 -46.80
N ALA A 383 3.29 19.57 -46.88
CA ALA A 383 2.59 18.67 -47.82
C ALA A 383 2.93 18.66 -49.35
N ALA A 384 3.24 17.47 -49.91
CA ALA A 384 2.33 16.59 -50.68
C ALA A 384 3.06 15.61 -51.64
N SER A 385 2.39 14.48 -51.93
CA SER A 385 2.47 13.59 -53.13
C SER A 385 3.25 12.24 -53.10
N THR A 386 2.50 11.18 -53.46
CA THR A 386 2.74 9.74 -53.77
C THR A 386 3.20 9.50 -55.24
N PRO A 387 3.34 8.26 -55.80
CA PRO A 387 3.98 7.00 -55.36
C PRO A 387 4.82 6.29 -56.49
N ALA A 388 5.34 5.06 -56.22
CA ALA A 388 5.51 3.88 -57.12
C ALA A 388 6.94 3.30 -57.38
N SER A 389 7.15 2.01 -57.03
CA SER A 389 7.62 0.89 -57.90
C SER A 389 7.77 -0.38 -57.04
N LYS A 390 6.97 -1.45 -57.24
CA LYS A 390 7.17 -2.66 -58.07
C LYS A 390 8.47 -3.45 -57.82
N GLY A 391 8.31 -4.66 -57.26
CA GLY A 391 9.29 -5.74 -57.30
C GLY A 391 8.71 -7.06 -56.75
N THR A 392 8.28 -7.96 -57.63
CA THR A 392 7.73 -9.31 -57.38
C THR A 392 8.78 -10.40 -57.61
N ARG A 393 8.78 -11.48 -56.81
CA ARG A 393 9.11 -12.91 -57.10
C ARG A 393 8.98 -13.70 -55.78
N LYS A 394 7.97 -14.55 -55.52
CA LYS A 394 7.56 -15.89 -56.05
C LYS A 394 8.53 -17.05 -55.75
N LEU A 395 8.04 -17.97 -54.88
CA LEU A 395 8.27 -19.44 -54.75
C LEU A 395 9.70 -19.90 -54.36
N THR A 396 9.89 -20.80 -53.38
CA THR A 396 9.49 -22.21 -53.44
C THR A 396 9.57 -22.90 -52.06
N SER A 397 8.69 -23.89 -51.89
CA SER A 397 8.68 -24.95 -50.89
C SER A 397 9.88 -25.89 -50.98
N LYS A 398 10.34 -26.43 -49.84
CA LYS A 398 10.75 -27.85 -49.70
C LYS A 398 10.88 -28.21 -48.22
N GLY A 399 10.04 -29.15 -47.78
CA GLY A 399 10.19 -29.81 -46.48
C GLY A 399 11.34 -30.81 -46.48
N LYS A 400 11.72 -31.24 -45.28
CA LYS A 400 12.23 -32.58 -44.97
C LYS A 400 12.05 -32.86 -43.49
N SER A 401 11.37 -33.97 -43.22
CA SER A 401 11.28 -34.67 -41.94
C SER A 401 12.67 -35.24 -41.57
N SER A 402 12.98 -35.36 -40.27
CA SER A 402 13.13 -36.67 -39.60
C SER A 402 13.85 -36.59 -38.24
N THR A 403 13.27 -37.31 -37.27
CA THR A 403 13.92 -38.15 -36.23
C THR A 403 14.70 -37.52 -35.06
N SER A 404 14.06 -37.59 -33.88
CA SER A 404 14.48 -38.36 -32.69
C SER A 404 15.98 -38.50 -32.38
N THR A 405 16.41 -37.98 -31.23
CA THR A 405 17.19 -38.80 -30.27
C THR A 405 17.10 -38.28 -28.84
N LYS A 406 16.86 -39.21 -27.92
CA LYS A 406 17.01 -39.08 -26.46
C LYS A 406 18.46 -38.74 -26.11
N GLY A 407 18.65 -37.85 -25.13
CA GLY A 407 19.94 -37.59 -24.51
C GLY A 407 19.76 -37.15 -23.06
N LYS A 408 19.71 -38.11 -22.14
CA LYS A 408 19.92 -37.92 -20.70
C LYS A 408 21.35 -37.43 -20.51
N LEU A 409 21.56 -36.25 -19.94
CA LEU A 409 22.82 -35.93 -19.28
C LEU A 409 22.52 -35.27 -17.94
N SER A 410 22.86 -36.02 -16.89
CA SER A 410 23.12 -35.48 -15.57
C SER A 410 24.40 -34.66 -15.61
N SER A 411 24.38 -33.47 -15.04
CA SER A 411 25.60 -32.87 -14.50
C SER A 411 25.22 -32.04 -13.29
N LYS A 412 25.56 -32.62 -12.13
CA LYS A 412 25.80 -31.91 -10.87
C LYS A 412 26.66 -30.69 -11.16
N ASN A 413 26.24 -29.52 -10.68
CA ASN A 413 27.15 -28.44 -10.35
C ASN A 413 26.68 -27.83 -9.04
N SER A 414 27.26 -28.38 -7.98
CA SER A 414 27.44 -27.73 -6.69
C SER A 414 28.17 -26.41 -6.88
N PHE A 415 27.57 -25.30 -6.44
CA PHE A 415 28.34 -24.11 -6.11
C PHE A 415 27.94 -23.60 -4.73
N HIS A 416 29.00 -23.43 -3.96
CA HIS A 416 29.12 -23.03 -2.58
C HIS A 416 28.33 -21.77 -2.20
N ASP A 417 27.57 -21.94 -1.13
CA ASP A 417 27.38 -20.99 -0.04
C ASP A 417 28.71 -20.37 0.44
N PRO A 418 28.73 -19.06 0.70
CA PRO A 418 29.40 -18.56 1.89
C PRO A 418 28.46 -17.73 2.76
N MET A 419 28.13 -18.31 3.91
CA MET A 419 27.59 -17.68 5.12
C MET A 419 28.20 -16.31 5.43
N LEU A 420 27.33 -15.33 5.72
CA LEU A 420 27.17 -14.67 7.03
C LEU A 420 26.04 -13.63 7.00
#